data_AF-A0A963L7R9-F1
#
_entry.id   AF-A0A963L7R9-F1
#
_cell.length_a   1.000
_cell.length_b   1.000
_cell.length_c   1.000
_cell.angle_alpha   90.00
_cell.angle_beta   90.00
_cell.angle_gamma   90.00
#
_symmetry.space_group_name_H-M   'P 1'
#
loop_
_entity.id
_entity.type
_entity.pdbx_description
1 polymer ?
#
loop_
_entity_poly.entity_id
_entity_poly.type
_entity_poly.pdbx_seq_one_letter_code
_entity_poly.pdbx_strand_id
1 'polypeptide(L)'
;HLDAPMVAEAFAQLHSLEHGHEHGHDHGHPHDHGHGHSHHHHHDSAHSLLFIENVGNLVCPAVWDLGEAAKVAILSVTEGEDKPLKYPDMFAASQLMILNKVDLLPHVKFDVARCLELARRVNPAIEILQLSATTGEGMDAWLHWLDHAMGAHHHHAPELAEEDAALRDRVQQLEAELARAREALAARSAS
;
A
#
# COMPACT_ATOMS: atom_id res chain seq x y z
N HIS A 1 -11.10 15.02 20.87
CA HIS A 1 -10.83 15.33 19.46
C HIS A 1 -9.64 14.47 19.08
N LEU A 2 -9.70 13.71 17.98
CA LEU A 2 -8.59 12.86 17.55
C LEU A 2 -7.61 13.72 16.73
N ASP A 3 -6.31 13.63 17.03
CA ASP A 3 -5.26 14.39 16.35
C ASP A 3 -4.04 13.51 16.04
N ALA A 4 -3.09 14.06 15.27
CA ALA A 4 -1.90 13.33 14.83
C ALA A 4 -1.06 12.76 15.99
N PRO A 5 -0.79 13.49 17.09
CA PRO A 5 -0.10 12.92 18.25
C PRO A 5 -0.82 11.72 18.86
N MET A 6 -2.15 11.78 19.01
CA MET A 6 -2.94 10.67 19.54
C MET A 6 -2.88 9.43 18.64
N VAL A 7 -2.91 9.63 17.32
CA VAL A 7 -2.76 8.53 16.34
C VAL A 7 -1.36 7.91 16.41
N ALA A 8 -0.32 8.74 16.47
CA ALA A 8 1.06 8.26 16.57
C ALA A 8 1.31 7.48 17.86
N GLU A 9 0.78 7.94 19.00
CA GLU A 9 0.88 7.24 20.27
C GLU A 9 0.18 5.88 20.23
N ALA A 10 -1.04 5.82 19.68
CA ALA A 10 -1.78 4.57 19.53
C ALA A 10 -1.02 3.57 18.63
N PHE A 11 -0.42 4.04 17.53
CA PHE A 11 0.37 3.20 16.63
C PHE A 11 1.65 2.66 17.29
N ALA A 12 2.33 3.48 18.10
CA ALA A 12 3.50 3.05 18.84
C ALA A 12 3.17 1.94 19.85
N GLN A 13 1.97 1.97 20.44
CA GLN A 13 1.51 0.92 21.35
C GLN A 13 1.19 -0.40 20.63
N LEU A 14 0.77 -0.38 19.37
CA LEU A 14 0.46 -1.61 18.61
C LEU A 14 1.68 -2.54 18.47
N HIS A 15 2.88 -1.99 18.32
CA HIS A 15 4.12 -2.78 18.25
C HIS A 15 4.56 -3.35 19.61
N SER A 16 3.99 -2.85 20.71
CA SER A 16 4.25 -3.37 22.06
C SER A 16 3.28 -4.50 22.48
N LEU A 17 2.25 -4.76 21.68
CA LEU A 17 1.31 -5.86 21.88
C LEU A 17 1.91 -7.16 21.32
N GLU A 18 3.05 -7.60 21.86
CA GLU A 18 3.56 -8.95 21.61
C GLU A 18 2.52 -9.97 22.13
N HIS A 19 2.00 -10.79 21.22
CA HIS A 19 1.10 -11.89 21.54
C HIS A 19 1.86 -13.01 22.26
N GLY A 20 1.73 -13.10 23.58
CA GLY A 20 2.05 -14.31 24.33
C GLY A 20 1.02 -15.39 24.01
N HIS A 21 1.36 -16.38 23.19
CA HIS A 21 0.52 -17.55 22.94
C HIS A 21 0.97 -18.72 23.84
N GLU A 22 0.03 -19.28 24.61
CA GLU A 22 0.22 -20.56 25.29
C GLU A 22 -0.06 -21.71 24.28
N HIS A 23 0.95 -22.52 23.99
CA HIS A 23 0.79 -23.76 23.25
C HIS A 23 0.87 -24.96 24.20
N GLY A 24 -0.15 -25.81 24.19
CA GLY A 24 -0.09 -27.13 24.81
C GLY A 24 0.70 -28.09 23.92
N HIS A 25 1.85 -28.57 24.40
CA HIS A 25 2.61 -29.61 23.70
C HIS A 25 2.31 -30.98 24.34
N ASP A 26 1.87 -31.93 23.53
CA ASP A 26 1.72 -33.33 23.93
C ASP A 26 3.10 -33.99 23.96
N HIS A 27 3.68 -34.10 25.16
CA HIS A 27 4.84 -34.95 25.40
C HIS A 27 4.38 -36.21 26.13
N GLY A 28 4.82 -37.38 25.66
CA GLY A 28 4.39 -38.71 26.08
C GLY A 28 4.74 -39.14 27.52
N HIS A 29 4.49 -38.27 28.50
CA HIS A 29 4.52 -38.55 29.93
C HIS A 29 3.28 -37.95 30.61
N PRO A 30 2.79 -38.52 31.73
CA PRO A 30 1.42 -38.32 32.22
C PRO A 30 1.21 -37.03 33.02
N HIS A 31 1.91 -35.95 32.68
CA HIS A 31 1.77 -34.66 33.37
C HIS A 31 1.74 -33.51 32.38
N ASP A 32 0.63 -32.76 32.42
CA ASP A 32 0.40 -31.53 31.65
C ASP A 32 1.09 -30.36 32.37
N HIS A 33 2.01 -29.69 31.69
CA HIS A 33 2.69 -28.49 32.18
C HIS A 33 2.66 -27.42 31.09
N GLY A 34 1.95 -26.32 31.32
CA GLY A 34 2.06 -25.13 30.50
C GLY A 34 3.40 -24.44 30.73
N HIS A 35 4.22 -24.32 29.69
CA HIS A 35 5.43 -23.50 29.71
C HIS A 35 5.18 -22.25 28.87
N GLY A 36 5.16 -21.08 29.52
CA GLY A 36 5.13 -19.80 28.82
C GLY A 36 6.49 -19.54 28.17
N HIS A 37 6.56 -19.59 26.84
CA HIS A 37 7.72 -19.13 26.09
C HIS A 37 7.36 -17.82 25.38
N SER A 38 8.05 -16.74 25.74
CA SER A 38 8.00 -15.48 25.01
C SER A 38 8.84 -15.62 23.73
N HIS A 39 8.18 -15.88 22.62
CA HIS A 39 8.79 -15.68 21.31
C HIS A 39 8.78 -14.18 21.00
N HIS A 40 9.94 -13.54 21.10
CA HIS A 40 10.13 -12.22 20.49
C HIS A 40 10.03 -12.42 18.98
N HIS A 41 8.84 -12.23 18.42
CA HIS A 41 8.70 -12.02 17.00
C HIS A 41 9.25 -10.62 16.74
N HIS A 42 10.53 -10.55 16.36
CA HIS A 42 11.07 -9.35 15.76
C HIS A 42 10.28 -9.13 14.46
N HIS A 43 9.21 -8.35 14.55
CA HIS A 43 8.57 -7.78 13.38
C HIS A 43 9.61 -6.81 12.84
N ASP A 44 10.40 -7.25 11.85
CA ASP A 44 11.26 -6.37 11.10
C ASP A 44 10.38 -5.25 10.53
N SER A 45 10.46 -4.10 11.20
CA SER A 45 9.57 -2.93 11.09
C SER A 45 9.65 -2.19 9.75
N ALA A 46 10.17 -2.85 8.71
CA ALA A 46 10.48 -2.22 7.44
C ALA A 46 9.24 -1.88 6.61
N HIS A 47 8.06 -2.47 6.88
CA HIS A 47 6.85 -2.26 6.07
C HIS A 47 5.54 -2.39 6.87
N SER A 48 5.31 -1.49 7.83
CA SER A 48 4.02 -1.42 8.55
C SER A 48 3.13 -0.32 7.96
N LEU A 49 1.86 -0.64 7.69
CA LEU A 49 0.85 0.31 7.18
C LEU A 49 -0.27 0.49 8.21
N LEU A 50 -0.63 1.75 8.51
CA LEU A 50 -1.78 2.10 9.35
C LEU A 50 -2.89 2.70 8.50
N PHE A 51 -4.06 2.06 8.51
CA PHE A 51 -5.27 2.64 7.94
C PHE A 51 -6.07 3.39 9.01
N ILE A 52 -6.47 4.63 8.70
CA ILE A 52 -7.37 5.43 9.52
C ILE A 52 -8.69 5.55 8.75
N GLU A 53 -9.68 4.74 9.11
CA GLU A 53 -11.03 4.89 8.57
C GLU A 53 -11.73 6.05 9.28
N ASN A 54 -11.95 7.15 8.56
CA ASN A 54 -12.65 8.31 9.10
C ASN A 54 -14.17 8.07 9.16
N VAL A 55 -14.88 8.93 9.88
CA VAL A 55 -16.36 8.92 9.86
C VAL A 55 -16.86 9.19 8.44
N GLY A 56 -17.92 8.49 8.02
CA GLY A 56 -18.52 8.60 6.68
C GLY A 56 -19.16 9.96 6.39
N ASN A 57 -18.32 10.98 6.16
CA ASN A 57 -18.70 12.36 5.93
C ASN A 57 -17.66 13.04 5.02
N LEU A 58 -18.11 13.78 4.01
CA LEU A 58 -17.25 14.48 3.05
C LEU A 58 -17.02 15.96 3.37
N VAL A 59 -17.55 16.46 4.50
CA VAL A 59 -17.38 17.86 4.92
C VAL A 59 -16.35 17.95 6.02
N CYS A 60 -16.67 17.43 7.19
CA CYS A 60 -15.86 17.66 8.37
C CYS A 60 -14.45 17.07 8.21
N PRO A 61 -14.26 15.80 7.80
CA PRO A 61 -12.92 15.18 7.72
C PRO A 61 -11.89 15.85 6.79
N ALA A 62 -12.33 16.76 5.91
CA ALA A 62 -11.43 17.47 5.00
C ALA A 62 -10.48 18.44 5.72
N VAL A 63 -10.87 18.95 6.90
CA VAL A 63 -10.12 20.02 7.60
C VAL A 63 -9.22 19.51 8.74
N TRP A 64 -9.16 18.20 8.99
CA TRP A 64 -8.29 17.62 10.03
C TRP A 64 -7.20 16.75 9.44
N ASP A 65 -5.98 17.11 9.82
CA ASP A 65 -4.77 16.36 9.60
C ASP A 65 -4.55 15.43 10.80
N LEU A 66 -4.53 14.13 10.55
CA LEU A 66 -4.28 13.08 11.54
C LEU A 66 -2.84 12.57 11.45
N GLY A 67 -1.97 13.27 10.71
CA GLY A 67 -0.59 12.86 10.45
C GLY A 67 -0.51 11.77 9.38
N GLU A 68 -1.56 11.59 8.57
CA GLU A 68 -1.53 10.61 7.49
C GLU A 68 -0.55 11.02 6.36
N ALA A 69 0.18 10.04 5.82
CA ALA A 69 1.02 10.27 4.65
C ALA A 69 0.18 10.55 3.39
N ALA A 70 -1.00 9.93 3.31
CA ALA A 70 -1.94 10.16 2.23
C ALA A 70 -3.40 10.09 2.69
N LYS A 71 -4.20 10.99 2.13
CA LYS A 71 -5.66 11.01 2.27
C LYS A 71 -6.29 10.46 0.99
N VAL A 72 -7.20 9.50 1.16
CA VAL A 72 -7.88 8.78 0.07
C VAL A 72 -9.38 9.01 0.20
N ALA A 73 -9.98 9.64 -0.80
CA ALA A 73 -11.44 9.80 -0.89
C ALA A 73 -12.06 8.61 -1.62
N ILE A 74 -13.05 7.97 -1.03
CA ILE A 74 -13.80 6.89 -1.68
C ILE A 74 -15.20 7.41 -2.03
N LEU A 75 -15.53 7.37 -3.31
CA LEU A 75 -16.84 7.75 -3.87
C LEU A 75 -17.45 6.53 -4.56
N SER A 76 -18.68 6.16 -4.22
CA SER A 76 -19.40 5.11 -4.95
C SER A 76 -20.20 5.67 -6.12
N VAL A 77 -20.32 4.94 -7.22
CA VAL A 77 -21.17 5.34 -8.37
C VAL A 77 -22.65 5.52 -7.99
N THR A 78 -23.10 4.96 -6.87
CA THR A 78 -24.46 5.11 -6.33
C THR A 78 -24.73 6.48 -5.69
N GLU A 79 -23.70 7.30 -5.47
CA GLU A 79 -23.81 8.57 -4.75
C GLU A 79 -24.04 9.79 -5.67
N GLY A 80 -23.78 9.63 -6.97
CA GLY A 80 -23.89 10.68 -8.00
C GLY A 80 -22.57 11.34 -8.36
N GLU A 81 -22.44 11.77 -9.61
CA GLU A 81 -21.18 12.26 -10.20
C GLU A 81 -20.78 13.68 -9.76
N ASP A 82 -21.67 14.41 -9.10
CA ASP A 82 -21.46 15.82 -8.73
C ASP A 82 -20.80 16.02 -7.34
N LYS A 83 -20.49 14.92 -6.65
CA LYS A 83 -19.88 14.92 -5.31
C LYS A 83 -18.56 15.68 -5.25
N PRO A 84 -17.62 15.56 -6.22
CA PRO A 84 -16.39 16.34 -6.18
C PRO A 84 -16.62 17.85 -6.07
N LEU A 85 -17.58 18.37 -6.84
CA LEU A 85 -17.90 19.80 -6.82
C LEU A 85 -18.71 20.22 -5.60
N LYS A 86 -19.55 19.33 -5.05
CA LYS A 86 -20.33 19.59 -3.83
C LYS A 86 -19.49 19.61 -2.56
N TYR A 87 -18.40 18.86 -2.53
CA TYR A 87 -17.52 18.70 -1.36
C TYR A 87 -16.06 19.02 -1.70
N PRO A 88 -15.77 20.21 -2.25
CA PRO A 88 -14.49 20.49 -2.90
C PRO A 88 -13.30 20.32 -1.95
N ASP A 89 -13.43 20.65 -0.68
CA ASP A 89 -12.34 20.58 0.29
C ASP A 89 -11.81 19.15 0.47
N MET A 90 -12.69 18.14 0.49
CA MET A 90 -12.29 16.74 0.64
C MET A 90 -11.47 16.25 -0.56
N PHE A 91 -11.94 16.55 -1.77
CA PHE A 91 -11.26 16.13 -3.00
C PHE A 91 -10.00 16.98 -3.27
N ALA A 92 -9.98 18.24 -2.83
CA ALA A 92 -8.77 19.07 -2.84
C ALA A 92 -7.69 18.54 -1.89
N ALA A 93 -8.07 18.02 -0.72
CA ALA A 93 -7.13 17.47 0.26
C ALA A 93 -6.68 16.04 -0.03
N SER A 94 -7.39 15.30 -0.89
CA SER A 94 -7.10 13.91 -1.20
C SER A 94 -6.05 13.77 -2.29
N GLN A 95 -5.09 12.86 -2.10
CA GLN A 95 -4.09 12.49 -3.11
C GLN A 95 -4.71 11.54 -4.14
N LEU A 96 -5.56 10.64 -3.66
CA LEU A 96 -6.26 9.66 -4.48
C LEU A 96 -7.78 9.75 -4.27
N MET A 97 -8.52 9.67 -5.37
CA MET A 97 -9.94 9.32 -5.37
C MET A 97 -10.14 7.90 -5.89
N ILE A 98 -10.84 7.07 -5.13
CA ILE A 98 -11.34 5.77 -5.57
C ILE A 98 -12.80 5.92 -5.96
N LEU A 99 -13.12 5.67 -7.24
CA LEU A 99 -14.49 5.49 -7.71
C LEU A 99 -14.87 4.01 -7.58
N ASN A 100 -15.60 3.67 -6.52
CA ASN A 100 -15.98 2.31 -6.16
C ASN A 100 -17.34 1.89 -6.74
N LYS A 101 -17.60 0.58 -6.74
CA LYS A 101 -18.83 -0.08 -7.18
C LYS A 101 -19.09 0.05 -8.68
N VAL A 102 -18.03 0.08 -9.49
CA VAL A 102 -18.14 0.23 -10.96
C VAL A 102 -18.90 -0.91 -11.63
N ASP A 103 -19.01 -2.06 -10.96
CA ASP A 103 -19.87 -3.18 -11.34
C ASP A 103 -21.37 -2.78 -11.45
N LEU A 104 -21.78 -1.71 -10.77
CA LEU A 104 -23.15 -1.21 -10.81
C LEU A 104 -23.43 -0.22 -11.94
N LEU A 105 -22.44 0.20 -12.72
CA LEU A 105 -22.62 1.14 -13.83
C LEU A 105 -23.73 0.75 -14.83
N PRO A 106 -23.96 -0.54 -15.15
CA PRO A 106 -25.10 -0.94 -15.99
C PRO A 106 -26.48 -0.71 -15.35
N HIS A 107 -26.53 -0.51 -14.02
CA HIS A 107 -27.75 -0.43 -13.23
C HIS A 107 -28.05 0.98 -12.70
N VAL A 108 -27.09 1.90 -12.75
CA VAL A 108 -27.25 3.27 -12.27
C VAL A 108 -27.01 4.28 -13.39
N LYS A 109 -27.66 5.44 -13.29
CA LYS A 109 -27.35 6.58 -14.17
C LYS A 109 -26.20 7.35 -13.54
N PHE A 110 -25.00 7.12 -14.05
CA PHE A 110 -23.79 7.80 -13.60
C PHE A 110 -22.87 8.08 -14.79
N ASP A 111 -22.43 9.33 -14.93
CA ASP A 111 -21.47 9.72 -15.95
C ASP A 111 -20.05 9.72 -15.35
N VAL A 112 -19.31 8.64 -15.63
CA VAL A 112 -17.92 8.46 -15.16
C VAL A 112 -17.02 9.57 -15.68
N ALA A 113 -17.11 9.92 -16.96
CA ALA A 113 -16.23 10.92 -17.56
C ALA A 113 -16.46 12.29 -16.89
N ARG A 114 -17.72 12.65 -16.64
CA ARG A 114 -18.08 13.87 -15.93
C ARG A 114 -17.59 13.87 -14.48
N CYS A 115 -17.72 12.77 -13.75
CA CYS A 115 -17.21 12.66 -12.38
C CYS A 115 -15.70 12.94 -12.32
N LEU A 116 -14.94 12.28 -13.21
CA LEU A 116 -13.49 12.43 -13.32
C LEU A 116 -13.09 13.86 -13.70
N GLU A 117 -13.82 14.50 -14.62
CA GLU A 117 -13.60 15.91 -14.96
C GLU A 117 -13.83 16.81 -13.75
N LEU A 118 -14.94 16.63 -13.03
CA LEU A 118 -15.26 17.44 -11.85
C LEU A 118 -14.23 17.26 -10.73
N ALA A 119 -13.75 16.04 -10.50
CA ALA A 119 -12.66 15.77 -9.55
C ALA A 119 -11.39 16.52 -9.95
N ARG A 120 -10.96 16.43 -11.22
CA ARG A 120 -9.75 17.14 -11.70
C ARG A 120 -9.89 18.66 -11.73
N ARG A 121 -11.11 19.17 -11.87
CA ARG A 121 -11.38 20.61 -11.75
C ARG A 121 -11.17 21.12 -10.32
N VAL A 122 -11.46 20.29 -9.32
CA VAL A 122 -11.23 20.61 -7.91
C VAL A 122 -9.76 20.41 -7.55
N ASN A 123 -9.18 19.29 -7.98
CA ASN A 123 -7.80 18.94 -7.74
C ASN A 123 -7.14 18.41 -9.02
N PRO A 124 -6.39 19.24 -9.76
CA PRO A 124 -5.75 18.83 -11.00
C PRO A 124 -4.71 17.71 -10.87
N ALA A 125 -4.18 17.51 -9.66
CA ALA A 125 -3.17 16.49 -9.36
C ALA A 125 -3.76 15.18 -8.81
N ILE A 126 -5.08 15.11 -8.57
CA ILE A 126 -5.71 13.93 -7.97
C ILE A 126 -5.54 12.70 -8.86
N GLU A 127 -5.00 11.65 -8.28
CA GLU A 127 -5.01 10.33 -8.90
C GLU A 127 -6.43 9.75 -8.80
N ILE A 128 -6.85 8.98 -9.80
CA ILE A 128 -8.19 8.41 -9.82
C ILE A 128 -8.12 6.94 -10.21
N LEU A 129 -8.58 6.07 -9.33
CA LEU A 129 -8.74 4.64 -9.59
C LEU A 129 -10.23 4.29 -9.65
N GLN A 130 -10.58 3.43 -10.61
CA GLN A 130 -11.90 2.83 -10.73
C GLN A 130 -11.80 1.39 -10.28
N LEU A 131 -12.64 0.98 -9.33
CA LEU A 131 -12.63 -0.40 -8.83
C LEU A 131 -14.00 -0.87 -8.37
N SER A 132 -14.14 -2.18 -8.24
CA SER A 132 -15.24 -2.81 -7.52
C SER A 132 -14.67 -3.70 -6.43
N ALA A 133 -14.93 -3.31 -5.18
CA ALA A 133 -14.61 -4.18 -4.04
C ALA A 133 -15.40 -5.50 -4.06
N THR A 134 -16.51 -5.58 -4.80
CA THR A 134 -17.35 -6.78 -4.91
C THR A 134 -16.80 -7.76 -5.93
N THR A 135 -16.35 -7.30 -7.10
CA THR A 135 -15.84 -8.19 -8.15
C THR A 135 -14.32 -8.35 -8.10
N GLY A 136 -13.61 -7.45 -7.42
CA GLY A 136 -12.15 -7.36 -7.40
C GLY A 136 -11.56 -6.56 -8.56
N GLU A 137 -12.37 -6.11 -9.53
CA GLU A 137 -11.91 -5.26 -10.62
C GLU A 137 -11.19 -4.01 -10.06
N GLY A 138 -9.99 -3.71 -10.54
CA GLY A 138 -9.22 -2.53 -10.14
C GLY A 138 -8.52 -2.63 -8.77
N MET A 139 -8.70 -3.73 -8.02
CA MET A 139 -8.03 -3.91 -6.71
C MET A 139 -6.51 -4.01 -6.85
N ASP A 140 -5.98 -4.63 -7.90
CA ASP A 140 -4.53 -4.71 -8.14
C ASP A 140 -3.91 -3.33 -8.31
N ALA A 141 -4.60 -2.42 -9.00
CA ALA A 141 -4.14 -1.04 -9.16
C ALA A 141 -4.13 -0.28 -7.83
N TRP A 142 -5.12 -0.55 -6.97
CA TRP A 142 -5.17 0.02 -5.62
C TRP A 142 -4.03 -0.51 -4.73
N LEU A 143 -3.76 -1.82 -4.75
CA LEU A 143 -2.63 -2.41 -4.03
C LEU A 143 -1.29 -1.87 -4.52
N HIS A 144 -1.11 -1.76 -5.84
CA HIS A 144 0.10 -1.19 -6.42
C HIS A 144 0.30 0.28 -6.01
N TRP A 145 -0.78 1.06 -5.94
CA TRP A 145 -0.71 2.43 -5.46
C TRP A 145 -0.28 2.50 -3.98
N LEU A 146 -0.78 1.61 -3.14
CA LEU A 146 -0.37 1.51 -1.73
C LEU A 146 1.11 1.16 -1.59
N ASP A 147 1.60 0.18 -2.37
CA ASP A 147 3.01 -0.21 -2.36
C ASP A 147 3.92 0.97 -2.76
N HIS A 148 3.52 1.72 -3.79
CA HIS A 148 4.25 2.92 -4.21
C HIS A 148 4.21 4.03 -3.16
N ALA A 149 3.05 4.28 -2.55
CA ALA A 149 2.92 5.25 -1.46
C ALA A 149 3.79 4.88 -0.26
N MET A 150 3.88 3.59 0.09
CA MET A 150 4.78 3.11 1.14
C MET A 150 6.26 3.28 0.77
N GLY A 151 6.64 2.99 -0.48
CA GLY A 151 8.01 3.15 -0.97
C GLY A 151 8.48 4.61 -1.06
N ALA A 152 7.58 5.55 -1.36
CA ALA A 152 7.92 6.97 -1.51
C ALA A 152 8.24 7.68 -0.17
N HIS A 153 7.71 7.18 0.95
CA HIS A 153 7.90 7.77 2.28
C HIS A 153 8.98 7.10 3.12
N HIS A 154 9.49 5.95 2.68
CA HIS A 154 10.65 5.33 3.30
C HIS A 154 11.92 5.99 2.76
N HIS A 155 12.37 7.06 3.43
CA HIS A 155 13.81 7.37 3.48
C HIS A 155 14.53 6.25 4.25
N HIS A 156 14.59 5.07 3.64
CA HIS A 156 15.56 4.04 3.96
C HIS A 156 16.63 4.08 2.86
N ALA A 157 17.54 5.06 3.00
CA ALA A 157 18.87 5.01 2.40
C ALA A 157 19.67 3.87 3.08
N PRO A 158 20.67 3.21 2.48
CA PRO A 158 21.18 3.14 1.09
C PRO A 158 21.24 1.68 0.52
N GLU A 159 20.68 0.70 1.23
CA GLU A 159 20.99 -0.73 1.08
C GLU A 159 20.45 -1.34 -0.23
N LEU A 160 19.23 -0.96 -0.63
CA LEU A 160 18.66 -1.38 -1.93
C LEU A 160 19.42 -0.80 -3.13
N ALA A 161 20.00 0.40 -3.00
CA ALA A 161 20.81 0.99 -4.06
C ALA A 161 22.18 0.29 -4.20
N GLU A 162 22.73 -0.18 -3.08
CA GLU A 162 23.95 -1.01 -3.07
C GLU A 162 23.68 -2.41 -3.62
N GLU A 163 22.54 -3.03 -3.31
CA GLU A 163 22.13 -4.31 -3.90
C GLU A 163 21.89 -4.18 -5.42
N ASP A 164 21.23 -3.12 -5.88
CA ASP A 164 21.00 -2.87 -7.31
C ASP A 164 22.32 -2.63 -8.06
N ALA A 165 23.26 -1.92 -7.43
CA ALA A 165 24.60 -1.73 -7.96
C ALA A 165 25.39 -3.05 -8.02
N ALA A 166 25.34 -3.85 -6.96
CA ALA A 166 26.01 -5.15 -6.90
C ALA A 166 25.43 -6.15 -7.92
N LEU A 167 24.11 -6.13 -8.14
CA LEU A 167 23.45 -6.94 -9.17
C LEU A 167 23.86 -6.52 -10.58
N ARG A 168 23.94 -5.21 -10.85
CA ARG A 168 24.41 -4.69 -12.15
C ARG A 168 25.87 -5.07 -12.44
N ASP A 169 26.75 -4.96 -11.45
CA ASP A 169 28.14 -5.40 -11.56
C ASP A 169 28.23 -6.92 -11.82
N ARG A 170 27.41 -7.71 -11.13
CA ARG A 170 27.38 -9.17 -11.33
C ARG A 170 26.92 -9.56 -12.73
N VAL A 171 25.91 -8.86 -13.27
CA VAL A 171 25.44 -9.06 -14.65
C VAL A 171 26.56 -8.75 -15.66
N GLN A 172 27.25 -7.62 -15.52
CA GLN A 172 28.36 -7.26 -16.41
C GLN A 172 29.50 -8.29 -16.37
N GLN A 173 29.81 -8.81 -15.19
CA GLN A 173 30.86 -9.82 -15.03
C GLN A 173 30.50 -11.13 -15.73
N LEU A 174 29.24 -11.58 -15.59
CA LEU A 174 28.73 -12.77 -16.28
C LEU A 174 28.69 -12.59 -17.80
N GLU A 175 28.33 -11.40 -18.29
CA GLU A 175 28.37 -11.08 -19.72
C GLU A 175 29.80 -11.15 -20.29
N ALA A 176 30.79 -10.62 -19.55
CA ALA A 176 32.20 -10.70 -19.94
C ALA A 176 32.74 -12.15 -19.92
N GLU A 177 32.34 -12.96 -18.93
CA GLU A 177 32.67 -14.39 -18.88
C GLU A 177 32.06 -15.15 -20.04
N LEU A 178 30.79 -14.87 -20.37
CA LEU A 178 30.10 -15.47 -21.50
C LEU A 178 30.76 -15.10 -22.84
N ALA A 179 31.19 -13.85 -23.01
CA ALA A 179 31.92 -13.41 -24.20
C ALA A 179 33.24 -14.19 -24.37
N ARG A 180 34.04 -14.30 -23.31
CA ARG A 180 35.30 -15.08 -23.33
C ARG A 180 35.06 -16.56 -23.61
N ALA A 181 34.02 -17.16 -23.03
CA ALA A 181 33.67 -18.55 -23.26
C ALA A 181 33.23 -18.81 -24.71
N ARG A 182 32.48 -17.87 -25.31
CA ARG A 182 32.08 -17.94 -26.73
C ARG A 182 33.28 -17.82 -27.67
N GLU A 183 34.21 -16.92 -27.39
CA GLU A 183 35.45 -16.77 -28.16
C GLU A 183 36.32 -18.03 -28.07
N ALA A 184 36.49 -18.60 -26.87
CA ALA A 184 37.23 -19.84 -26.68
C ALA A 184 36.58 -21.04 -27.38
N LEU A 185 35.25 -21.11 -27.39
CA LEU A 185 34.51 -22.15 -28.13
C LEU A 185 34.69 -21.99 -29.64
N ALA A 186 34.59 -20.76 -30.15
CA ALA A 186 34.80 -20.46 -31.57
C ALA A 186 36.23 -20.80 -32.03
N ALA A 187 37.23 -20.51 -31.20
CA ALA A 187 38.62 -20.86 -31.47
C ALA A 187 38.86 -22.38 -31.48
N ARG A 188 38.17 -23.14 -30.60
CA ARG A 188 38.25 -24.61 -30.58
C ARG A 188 37.50 -25.28 -31.74
N SER A 189 36.46 -24.64 -32.28
CA SER A 189 35.75 -25.13 -33.47
C SER A 189 36.44 -24.81 -34.80
N ALA A 190 37.43 -23.90 -34.78
CA ALA A 190 38.21 -23.50 -35.95
C ALA A 190 39.55 -24.25 -36.10
N SER A 191 39.88 -25.13 -35.14
CA SER A 191 41.00 -26.08 -35.16
C SER A 191 40.52 -27.49 -35.44
#